data_AF-A0A3B9Q4J9-F1
#
_entry.id   AF-A0A3B9Q4J9-F1
#
_cell.length_a   1.000
_cell.length_b   1.000
_cell.length_c   1.000
_cell.angle_alpha   90.00
_cell.angle_beta   90.00
_cell.angle_gamma   90.00
#
_symmetry.space_group_name_H-M   'P 1'
#
loop_
_entity.id
_entity.type
_entity.pdbx_description
1 polymer ?
#
loop_
_entity_poly.entity_id
_entity_poly.type
_entity_poly.pdbx_seq_one_letter_code
_entity_poly.pdbx_strand_id
1 'polypeptide(L)' 'MERVQILLDPEQKRILNKIAKQEKQNFSELVRKMLDEQIENHRRSQLAAAAKALLDDYKTDKELTAFTALDGDDFHA' A
#
# COMPACT_ATOMS: atom_id res chain seq x y z
N MET A 1 20.60 1.14 8.61
CA MET A 1 19.62 2.20 8.95
C MET A 1 20.31 3.54 8.82
N GLU A 2 19.65 4.52 8.24
CA GLU A 2 20.17 5.89 8.09
C GLU A 2 19.47 6.85 9.05
N ARG A 3 20.21 7.83 9.57
CA ARG A 3 19.66 8.83 10.49
C ARG A 3 19.08 9.98 9.68
N VAL A 4 17.77 10.19 9.85
CA VAL A 4 17.05 11.32 9.23
C VAL A 4 16.54 12.25 10.32
N GLN A 5 16.57 13.56 10.06
CA GLN A 5 15.90 14.57 10.87
C GLN A 5 14.65 15.04 10.14
N ILE A 6 13.51 14.99 10.83
CA ILE A 6 12.22 15.44 10.32
C ILE A 6 11.70 16.60 11.16
N LEU A 7 11.27 17.66 10.49
CA LEU A 7 10.57 18.76 11.14
C LEU A 7 9.10 18.34 11.33
N LEU A 8 8.61 18.43 12.56
CA LEU A 8 7.23 18.12 12.90
C LEU A 8 6.61 19.32 13.59
N ASP A 9 5.31 19.51 13.36
CA ASP A 9 4.55 20.44 14.18
C ASP A 9 4.57 20.00 15.65
N PRO A 10 4.65 20.94 16.62
CA PRO A 10 4.62 20.60 18.05
C PRO A 10 3.43 19.71 18.44
N GLU A 11 2.26 19.91 17.83
CA GLU A 11 1.08 19.10 18.09
C GLU A 11 1.26 17.66 17.57
N GLN A 12 1.79 17.49 16.36
CA GLN A 12 2.07 16.17 15.78
C GLN A 12 3.04 15.39 16.68
N LYS A 13 4.13 16.03 17.11
CA LYS A 13 5.08 15.42 18.03
C LYS A 13 4.41 14.99 19.35
N ARG A 14 3.50 15.80 19.87
CA ARG A 14 2.75 15.50 21.10
C ARG A 14 1.84 14.27 20.91
N ILE A 15 1.10 14.21 19.80
CA ILE A 15 0.20 13.10 19.48
C ILE A 15 1.00 11.80 19.31
N LEU A 16 2.06 11.83 18.50
CA LEU A 16 2.91 10.67 18.26
C LEU A 16 3.56 10.16 19.55
N ASN A 17 3.98 11.05 20.45
CA ASN A 17 4.50 10.63 21.77
C ASN A 17 3.43 9.96 22.65
N LYS A 18 2.17 10.38 22.57
CA LYS A 18 1.08 9.73 23.30
C LYS A 18 0.82 8.33 22.77
N ILE A 19 0.76 8.18 21.44
CA ILE A 19 0.57 6.89 20.77
C ILE A 19 1.73 5.94 21.13
N ALA A 20 2.98 6.40 21.01
CA ALA A 20 4.15 5.59 21.33
C ALA A 20 4.12 5.07 22.78
N LYS A 21 3.69 5.92 23.73
CA LYS A 21 3.52 5.52 25.13
C LYS A 21 2.42 4.47 25.31
N GLN A 22 1.29 4.63 24.63
CA GLN A 22 0.16 3.68 24.70
C GLN A 22 0.55 2.31 24.13
N GLU A 23 1.30 2.30 23.02
CA GLU A 23 1.74 1.08 22.34
C GLU A 23 3.01 0.47 22.96
N LYS A 24 3.59 1.12 23.99
CA LYS A 24 4.87 0.74 24.62
C LYS A 24 6.03 0.63 23.62
N GLN A 25 5.99 1.43 22.57
CA GLN A 25 7.02 1.49 21.53
C GLN A 25 7.86 2.76 21.67
N ASN A 26 9.09 2.74 21.15
CA ASN A 26 9.87 3.96 21.07
C ASN A 26 9.36 4.86 19.93
N PHE A 27 9.57 6.17 20.07
CA PHE A 27 9.06 7.16 19.10
C PHE A 27 9.54 6.88 17.67
N SER A 28 10.81 6.51 17.50
CA SER A 28 11.37 6.25 16.18
C SER A 28 10.81 4.99 15.53
N GLU A 29 10.46 3.97 16.31
CA GLU A 29 9.84 2.73 15.85
C GLU A 29 8.40 2.96 15.41
N LEU A 30 7.62 3.71 16.20
CA LEU A 30 6.30 4.15 15.78
C LEU A 30 6.36 4.93 14.46
N VAL A 31 7.25 5.92 14.38
CA VAL A 31 7.37 6.75 13.18
C VAL A 31 7.79 5.92 11.96
N ARG A 32 8.72 4.97 12.12
CA ARG A 32 9.09 4.05 11.02
C ARG A 32 7.91 3.19 10.58
N LYS A 33 7.20 2.56 11.52
CA LYS A 33 6.03 1.74 11.21
C LYS A 33 4.98 2.53 10.44
N MET A 34 4.67 3.74 10.88
CA MET A 34 3.72 4.62 10.18
C MET A 34 4.19 5.04 8.79
N LEU A 35 5.49 5.27 8.61
CA LEU A 35 6.07 5.55 7.29
C LEU A 35 5.96 4.34 6.37
N ASP A 36 6.29 3.15 6.85
CA ASP A 36 6.21 1.90 6.08
C ASP A 36 4.76 1.63 5.63
N GLU A 37 3.78 1.78 6.53
CA GLU A 37 2.36 1.66 6.22
C GLU A 37 1.92 2.67 5.14
N GLN A 38 2.39 3.91 5.21
CA GLN A 38 2.03 4.93 4.24
C GLN A 38 2.67 4.70 2.87
N ILE A 39 3.91 4.21 2.83
CA ILE A 39 4.59 3.81 1.59
C ILE A 39 3.81 2.69 0.90
N GLU A 40 3.41 1.66 1.65
CA GLU A 40 2.63 0.55 1.11
C GLU A 40 1.24 0.98 0.65
N ASN A 41 0.56 1.84 1.40
CA ASN A 41 -0.72 2.41 1.00
C ASN A 41 -0.59 3.19 -0.31
N HIS A 42 0.44 4.02 -0.44
CA HIS A 42 0.69 4.79 -1.66
C HIS A 42 0.92 3.87 -2.86
N ARG A 43 1.74 2.82 -2.69
CA ARG A 43 1.97 1.82 -3.74
C ARG A 43 0.69 1.10 -4.16
N ARG A 44 -0.13 0.67 -3.19
CA ARG A 44 -1.42 0.03 -3.46
C ARG A 44 -2.39 0.95 -4.18
N SER A 45 -2.45 2.24 -3.80
CA SER A 45 -3.29 3.22 -4.49
C SER A 45 -2.87 3.44 -5.94
N GLN A 46 -1.56 3.48 -6.23
CA GLN A 46 -1.08 3.57 -7.62
C GLN A 46 -1.46 2.33 -8.44
N LEU A 47 -1.29 1.13 -7.88
CA LEU A 47 -1.69 -0.11 -8.56
C LEU A 47 -3.20 -0.16 -8.80
N ALA A 48 -4.01 0.25 -7.82
CA ALA A 48 -5.46 0.32 -7.97
C ALA A 48 -5.88 1.33 -9.04
N ALA A 49 -5.21 2.48 -9.12
CA ALA A 49 -5.46 3.47 -10.16
C ALA A 49 -5.10 2.94 -11.56
N ALA A 50 -3.95 2.26 -11.69
CA ALA A 50 -3.54 1.62 -12.94
C ALA A 50 -4.52 0.52 -13.36
N ALA A 51 -4.91 -0.36 -12.43
CA ALA A 51 -5.92 -1.39 -12.69
C ALA A 51 -7.26 -0.79 -13.11
N LYS A 52 -7.69 0.30 -12.49
CA LYS A 52 -8.91 1.02 -12.88
C LYS A 52 -8.79 1.64 -14.28
N ALA A 53 -7.62 2.16 -14.65
CA ALA A 53 -7.39 2.70 -15.98
C ALA A 53 -7.48 1.62 -17.06
N LEU A 54 -7.00 0.41 -16.77
CA LEU A 54 -7.06 -0.75 -17.69
C LEU A 54 -8.43 -1.44 -17.73
N LEU A 55 -9.36 -1.10 -16.84
CA LEU A 55 -10.63 -1.80 -16.69
C LEU A 55 -11.50 -1.69 -17.95
N ASP A 56 -11.52 -0.53 -18.59
CA ASP A 56 -12.34 -0.30 -19.78
C ASP A 56 -11.76 -1.06 -20.99
N ASP A 57 -10.44 -1.09 -21.12
CA ASP A 57 -9.73 -1.89 -22.13
C ASP A 57 -10.02 -3.38 -21.93
N TYR A 58 -9.91 -3.88 -20.69
CA TYR A 58 -10.17 -5.30 -20.36
C TYR A 58 -11.63 -5.73 -20.61
N LYS A 59 -12.60 -4.80 -20.54
CA LYS A 59 -14.02 -5.07 -20.82
C LYS A 59 -14.36 -5.07 -22.30
N THR A 60 -13.61 -4.32 -23.09
CA THR A 60 -13.95 -4.05 -24.49
C THR A 60 -13.07 -4.82 -25.47
N ASP A 61 -11.84 -5.12 -25.08
CA ASP A 61 -10.88 -5.89 -25.86
C ASP A 61 -10.95 -7.39 -25.50
N LYS A 62 -11.43 -8.18 -26.46
CA LYS A 62 -11.56 -9.64 -26.32
C LYS A 62 -10.22 -10.36 -26.44
N GLU A 63 -9.17 -9.73 -26.97
CA GLU A 63 -7.83 -10.34 -27.00
C GLU A 63 -7.21 -10.37 -25.61
N LEU A 64 -7.47 -9.36 -24.77
CA LEU A 64 -6.99 -9.29 -23.39
C LEU A 64 -7.62 -10.36 -22.47
N THR A 65 -8.73 -10.96 -22.87
CA THR A 65 -9.45 -12.03 -22.16
C THR A 65 -9.45 -13.37 -22.92
N ALA A 66 -8.70 -13.48 -24.01
CA ALA A 66 -8.72 -14.67 -24.87
C ALA A 66 -8.30 -15.95 -24.13
N PHE A 67 -7.42 -15.82 -23.14
CA PHE A 67 -6.94 -16.95 -22.33
C PHE A 67 -7.80 -17.24 -21.10
N THR A 68 -8.77 -16.40 -20.75
CA THR A 68 -9.68 -16.65 -19.62
C THR A 68 -10.58 -17.87 -19.87
N ALA A 69 -10.75 -18.27 -21.14
CA ALA A 69 -11.42 -19.51 -21.50
C ALA A 69 -10.68 -20.78 -21.03
N LEU A 70 -9.37 -20.70 -20.79
CA LEU A 70 -8.54 -21.82 -20.32
C LEU A 70 -8.47 -21.91 -18.78
N ASP A 71 -8.91 -20.88 -18.05
CA ASP A 71 -8.92 -20.87 -16.57
C ASP A 71 -9.94 -21.86 -15.97
N GLY A 72 -10.85 -22.41 -16.79
CA GLY A 72 -11.89 -23.36 -16.40
C GLY A 72 -11.67 -24.79 -16.87
N ASP A 73 -10.59 -25.09 -17.61
CA ASP A 73 -10.27 -26.47 -17.96
C ASP A 73 -9.66 -27.14 -16.72
N ASP A 74 -10.39 -28.11 -16.15
CA ASP A 74 -9.83 -29.04 -15.18
C ASP A 74 -8.54 -29.59 -15.79
N PHE A 75 -7.41 -29.43 -15.10
CA PHE A 75 -6.16 -30.05 -15.50
C PHE A 75 -6.36 -31.57 -15.51
N HIS A 76 -6.75 -32.11 -16.65
CA HIS A 76 -6.86 -33.55 -16.85
C HIS A 76 -5.44 -34.11 -16.90
N ALA A 77 -5.00 -34.67 -15.77
CA ALA A 77 -3.78 -35.43 -15.59
C ALA A 77 -3.87 -36.84 -16.20
#